data_AF-A0A2N2JHQ4-F1
#
_entry.id   AF-A0A2N2JHQ4-F1
#
_cell.length_a   1.000
_cell.length_b   1.000
_cell.length_c   1.000
_cell.angle_alpha   90.00
_cell.angle_beta   90.00
_cell.angle_gamma   90.00
#
_symmetry.space_group_name_H-M   'P 1'
#
loop_
_entity.id
_entity.type
_entity.pdbx_description
1 polymer ?
#
loop_
_entity_poly.entity_id
_entity_poly.type
_entity_poly.pdbx_seq_one_letter_code
_entity_poly.pdbx_strand_id
1 'polypeptide(L)'
;MAWLFSLSVECGPNPDAAERLGPALLARVEVPARLRTFNDAAGGAWVSLIVEDIDEEDIDAVEALADRLRLVLATTSLPFRFGLAGIEVDEVRTWPELVEDIGEGALFGGVVLHSAQWKALGAPPGFAPLGDHRVSTGRDT
;
A
#
# COMPACT_ATOMS: atom_id res chain seq x y z
N MET A 1 5.16 6.41 20.68
CA MET A 1 4.93 5.48 19.55
C MET A 1 5.14 6.33 18.33
N ALA A 2 6.08 5.96 17.46
CA ALA A 2 6.37 6.75 16.26
C ALA A 2 5.55 6.13 15.14
N TRP A 3 4.50 6.82 14.73
CA TRP A 3 3.65 6.42 13.62
C TRP A 3 4.45 6.67 12.35
N LEU A 4 5.21 5.65 11.93
CA LEU A 4 5.92 5.70 10.66
C LEU A 4 4.89 5.54 9.55
N PHE A 5 4.32 6.65 9.10
CA PHE A 5 3.46 6.66 7.91
C PHE A 5 4.24 6.05 6.76
N SER A 6 3.75 4.90 6.33
CA SER A 6 4.44 4.11 5.35
C SER A 6 3.50 3.70 4.23
N LEU A 7 4.12 3.55 3.08
CA LEU A 7 3.59 2.79 1.98
C LEU A 7 4.39 1.49 1.92
N SER A 8 3.77 0.36 2.27
CA SER A 8 4.41 -0.96 2.20
C SER A 8 3.78 -1.81 1.10
N VAL A 9 4.58 -2.41 0.23
CA VAL A 9 4.12 -3.11 -0.97
C VAL A 9 4.78 -4.47 -1.08
N GLU A 10 3.97 -5.53 -1.17
CA GLU A 10 4.43 -6.90 -1.42
C GLU A 10 4.45 -7.14 -2.94
N CYS A 11 5.61 -7.54 -3.45
CA CYS A 11 5.94 -7.64 -4.87
C CYS A 11 5.92 -9.09 -5.39
N GLY A 12 5.38 -10.02 -4.61
CA GLY A 12 5.50 -11.45 -4.84
C GLY A 12 6.90 -11.99 -4.50
N PRO A 13 7.21 -13.22 -4.94
CA PRO A 13 8.46 -13.91 -4.59
C PRO A 13 9.68 -13.43 -5.38
N ASN A 14 9.53 -12.39 -6.23
CA ASN A 14 10.61 -11.90 -7.08
C ASN A 14 11.24 -10.63 -6.48
N PRO A 15 12.45 -10.71 -5.88
CA PRO A 15 13.11 -9.56 -5.26
C PRO A 15 13.43 -8.45 -6.27
N ASP A 16 13.69 -8.78 -7.54
CA ASP A 16 13.96 -7.77 -8.57
C ASP A 16 12.74 -6.85 -8.81
N ALA A 17 11.53 -7.34 -8.53
CA ALA A 17 10.33 -6.52 -8.62
C ALA A 17 10.33 -5.43 -7.54
N ALA A 18 10.71 -5.78 -6.31
CA ALA A 18 10.85 -4.84 -5.20
C ALA A 18 11.97 -3.81 -5.46
N GLU A 19 13.12 -4.25 -5.96
CA GLU A 19 14.25 -3.36 -6.28
C GLU A 19 13.92 -2.32 -7.36
N ARG A 20 13.09 -2.68 -8.34
CA ARG A 20 12.62 -1.71 -9.36
C ARG A 20 11.49 -0.83 -8.85
N LEU A 21 10.59 -1.39 -8.04
CA LEU A 21 9.41 -0.68 -7.54
C LEU A 21 9.79 0.43 -6.57
N GLY A 22 10.73 0.19 -5.66
CA GLY A 22 11.14 1.17 -4.64
C GLY A 22 11.52 2.54 -5.22
N PRO A 23 12.53 2.64 -6.09
CA PRO A 23 12.91 3.91 -6.71
C PRO A 23 11.76 4.57 -7.49
N ALA A 24 10.91 3.78 -8.15
CA ALA A 24 9.76 4.29 -8.88
C ALA A 24 8.69 4.90 -7.96
N LEU A 25 8.47 4.33 -6.78
CA LEU A 25 7.58 4.91 -5.76
C LEU A 25 8.20 6.17 -5.15
N LEU A 26 9.48 6.12 -4.76
CA LEU A 26 10.17 7.25 -4.15
C LEU A 26 10.19 8.48 -5.06
N ALA A 27 10.42 8.29 -6.36
CA ALA A 27 10.42 9.39 -7.33
C ALA A 27 9.05 10.10 -7.47
N ARG A 28 7.98 9.52 -6.94
CA ARG A 28 6.60 10.03 -7.05
C ARG A 28 6.06 10.58 -5.74
N VAL A 29 6.70 10.26 -4.63
CA VAL A 29 6.38 10.79 -3.32
C VAL A 29 7.17 12.09 -3.18
N GLU A 30 6.49 13.22 -3.39
CA GLU A 30 7.08 14.59 -3.36
C GLU A 30 7.36 15.09 -1.92
N VAL A 31 7.70 14.18 -1.00
CA VAL A 31 8.03 14.48 0.40
C VAL A 31 9.26 13.68 0.82
N PRO A 32 10.03 14.16 1.82
CA PRO A 32 11.17 13.40 2.35
C PRO A 32 10.74 11.99 2.77
N ALA A 33 11.43 11.00 2.22
CA ALA A 33 11.12 9.61 2.49
C ALA A 33 12.35 8.72 2.30
N ARG A 34 12.40 7.63 3.05
CA ARG A 34 13.40 6.58 2.93
C ARG A 34 12.78 5.30 2.43
N LEU A 35 13.55 4.55 1.63
CA LEU A 35 13.16 3.23 1.16
C LEU A 35 13.78 2.15 2.05
N ARG A 36 13.01 1.09 2.26
CA ARG A 36 13.47 -0.18 2.85
C ARG A 36 12.98 -1.32 1.99
N THR A 37 13.86 -2.23 1.60
CA THR A 37 13.49 -3.52 1.00
C THR A 37 13.79 -4.64 1.99
N PHE A 38 12.95 -5.67 2.00
CA PHE A 38 13.12 -6.85 2.84
C PHE A 38 12.29 -8.01 2.28
N ASN A 39 12.53 -9.23 2.77
CA ASN A 39 11.69 -10.37 2.48
C ASN A 39 10.96 -10.80 3.76
N ASP A 40 9.71 -11.21 3.64
CA ASP A 40 8.96 -11.79 4.76
C ASP A 40 9.27 -13.30 4.92
N ALA A 41 8.74 -13.90 5.99
CA ALA A 41 8.91 -15.32 6.28
C ALA A 41 8.15 -16.23 5.29
N ALA A 42 7.15 -15.71 4.58
CA ALA A 42 6.40 -16.40 3.53
C ALA A 42 7.09 -16.35 2.15
N GLY A 43 8.25 -15.69 2.06
CA GLY A 43 9.03 -15.55 0.83
C GLY A 43 8.54 -14.42 -0.10
N GLY A 44 7.69 -13.52 0.38
CA GLY A 44 7.30 -12.30 -0.31
C GLY A 44 8.40 -11.24 -0.23
N ALA A 45 8.72 -10.60 -1.36
CA ALA A 45 9.63 -9.47 -1.42
C ALA A 45 8.85 -8.16 -1.21
N TRP A 46 9.36 -7.30 -0.33
CA TRP A 46 8.68 -6.09 0.11
C TRP A 46 9.47 -4.82 -0.21
N VAL A 47 8.72 -3.76 -0.44
CA VAL A 47 9.19 -2.37 -0.47
C VAL A 47 8.39 -1.59 0.55
N SER A 48 9.05 -0.95 1.52
CA SER A 48 8.44 0.07 2.37
C SER A 48 9.05 1.42 2.05
N LEU A 49 8.20 2.38 1.67
CA LEU A 49 8.51 3.79 1.65
C LEU A 49 8.05 4.38 2.97
N ILE A 50 8.97 4.98 3.70
CA ILE A 50 8.75 5.53 5.03
C ILE A 50 8.89 7.03 4.90
N VAL A 51 7.78 7.75 5.08
CA VAL A 51 7.78 9.20 4.99
C VAL A 51 8.35 9.78 6.28
N GLU A 52 9.13 10.84 6.15
CA GLU A 52 9.81 11.53 7.24
C GLU A 52 9.13 12.89 7.50
N ASP A 53 9.34 13.43 8.70
CA ASP A 53 8.91 14.79 9.09
C ASP A 53 7.40 15.06 8.97
N ILE A 54 6.57 14.11 9.39
CA ILE A 54 5.11 14.33 9.52
C ILE A 54 4.79 14.68 10.97
N ASP A 55 3.96 15.69 11.14
CA ASP A 55 3.28 15.95 12.40
C ASP A 55 2.13 14.95 12.56
N GLU A 56 2.33 13.93 13.39
CA GLU A 56 1.34 12.87 13.63
C GLU A 56 0.06 13.41 14.32
N GLU A 57 0.14 14.59 14.95
CA GLU A 57 -1.03 15.25 15.58
C GLU A 57 -1.88 16.02 14.56
N ASP A 58 -1.34 16.29 13.36
CA ASP A 58 -2.06 16.92 12.25
C ASP A 58 -2.81 15.86 11.42
N ILE A 59 -4.03 15.53 11.89
CA ILE A 59 -4.90 14.52 11.27
C ILE A 59 -5.16 14.83 9.78
N ASP A 60 -5.36 16.10 9.42
CA ASP A 60 -5.64 16.49 8.05
C ASP A 60 -4.41 16.24 7.14
N ALA A 61 -3.21 16.55 7.62
CA ALA A 61 -1.96 16.27 6.89
C ALA A 61 -1.74 14.76 6.71
N VAL A 62 -2.04 13.97 7.75
CA VAL A 62 -1.95 12.51 7.75
C VAL A 62 -2.90 11.88 6.72
N GLU A 63 -4.17 12.28 6.73
CA GLU A 63 -5.16 11.77 5.77
C GLU A 63 -4.80 12.14 4.33
N ALA A 64 -4.39 13.39 4.10
CA ALA A 64 -3.95 13.87 2.80
C ALA A 64 -2.75 13.07 2.28
N LEU A 65 -1.79 12.73 3.16
CA LEU A 65 -0.66 11.89 2.79
C LEU A 65 -1.10 10.46 2.46
N ALA A 66 -1.96 9.87 3.28
CA ALA A 66 -2.46 8.51 3.04
C ALA A 66 -3.16 8.40 1.68
N ASP A 67 -4.00 9.37 1.33
CA ASP A 67 -4.66 9.44 0.03
C ASP A 67 -3.68 9.63 -1.12
N ARG A 68 -2.65 10.44 -0.91
CA ARG A 68 -1.59 10.61 -1.91
C ARG A 68 -0.79 9.32 -2.12
N LEU A 69 -0.46 8.59 -1.06
CA LEU A 69 0.24 7.29 -1.16
C LEU A 69 -0.64 6.25 -1.87
N ARG A 70 -1.95 6.21 -1.59
CA ARG A 70 -2.91 5.38 -2.32
C ARG A 70 -2.95 5.74 -3.80
N LEU A 71 -2.95 7.02 -4.14
CA LEU A 71 -2.92 7.46 -5.54
C LEU A 71 -1.61 7.04 -6.24
N VAL A 72 -0.46 7.18 -5.58
CA VAL A 72 0.84 6.74 -6.12
C VAL A 72 0.85 5.24 -6.40
N LEU A 73 0.30 4.43 -5.48
CA LEU A 73 0.08 3.01 -5.72
C LEU A 73 -0.84 2.79 -6.92
N ALA A 74 -2.03 3.36 -6.88
CA ALA A 74 -3.11 3.18 -7.86
C ALA A 74 -2.70 3.47 -9.31
N THR A 75 -1.69 4.31 -9.48
CA THR A 75 -1.19 4.77 -10.78
C THR A 75 0.19 4.21 -11.10
N THR A 76 0.73 3.30 -10.30
CA THR A 76 1.98 2.59 -10.56
C THR A 76 1.72 1.44 -11.52
N SER A 77 2.47 1.38 -12.62
CA SER A 77 2.36 0.32 -13.63
C SER A 77 3.24 -0.89 -13.37
N LEU A 78 4.10 -0.84 -12.35
CA LEU A 78 4.98 -1.94 -11.99
C LEU A 78 4.19 -3.04 -11.26
N PRO A 79 4.55 -4.32 -11.47
CA PRO A 79 3.81 -5.42 -10.89
C PRO A 79 4.06 -5.54 -9.39
N PHE A 80 2.99 -5.77 -8.64
CA PHE A 80 3.00 -6.14 -7.22
C PHE A 80 1.72 -6.93 -6.88
N ARG A 81 1.60 -7.51 -5.69
CA ARG A 81 0.37 -8.21 -5.26
C ARG A 81 -0.58 -7.27 -4.54
N PHE A 82 -0.11 -6.61 -3.50
CA PHE A 82 -0.88 -5.66 -2.71
C PHE A 82 0.03 -4.61 -2.06
N GLY A 83 -0.57 -3.48 -1.69
CA GLY A 83 0.07 -2.43 -0.93
C GLY A 83 -0.79 -1.98 0.26
N LEU A 84 -0.12 -1.50 1.29
CA LEU A 84 -0.65 -0.95 2.53
C LEU A 84 -0.28 0.53 2.53
N ALA A 85 -1.27 1.42 2.50
CA ALA A 85 -1.06 2.87 2.42
C ALA A 85 -1.78 3.58 3.57
N GLY A 86 -0.98 4.29 4.39
CA GLY A 86 -1.49 5.00 5.56
C GLY A 86 -1.90 4.07 6.70
N ILE A 87 -1.25 2.91 6.82
CA ILE A 87 -1.43 1.94 7.91
C ILE A 87 -0.06 1.69 8.55
N GLU A 88 -0.03 1.50 9.86
CA GLU A 88 1.18 1.08 10.58
C GLU A 88 1.59 -0.35 10.21
N VAL A 89 2.90 -0.59 10.17
CA VAL A 89 3.51 -1.81 9.61
C VAL A 89 3.57 -2.94 10.62
N ASP A 90 3.29 -2.72 11.90
CA ASP A 90 3.14 -3.78 12.90
C ASP A 90 1.95 -4.72 12.64
N GLU A 91 1.07 -4.36 11.69
CA GLU A 91 0.03 -5.20 11.11
C GLU A 91 0.42 -5.83 9.75
N VAL A 92 1.70 -6.15 9.50
CA VAL A 92 2.07 -6.85 8.24
C VAL A 92 1.34 -8.20 8.17
N ARG A 93 0.31 -8.26 7.32
CA ARG A 93 -0.21 -9.52 6.79
C ARG A 93 0.67 -9.93 5.63
N THR A 94 1.28 -11.11 5.71
CA THR A 94 1.85 -11.77 4.54
C THR A 94 0.75 -12.07 3.52
N TRP A 95 1.13 -12.33 2.26
CA TRP A 95 0.14 -12.65 1.23
C TRP A 95 -0.78 -13.83 1.62
N PRO A 96 -0.29 -14.96 2.17
CA PRO A 96 -1.17 -16.04 2.60
C PRO A 96 -2.16 -15.64 3.69
N GLU A 97 -1.71 -14.88 4.71
CA GLU A 97 -2.58 -14.42 5.80
C GLU A 97 -3.66 -13.46 5.29
N LEU A 98 -3.31 -12.54 4.38
CA LEU A 98 -4.28 -11.64 3.77
C LEU A 98 -5.35 -12.40 2.98
N VAL A 99 -4.97 -13.44 2.25
CA VAL A 99 -5.90 -14.27 1.47
C VAL A 99 -6.84 -15.06 2.39
N GLU A 100 -6.32 -15.59 3.49
CA GLU A 100 -7.11 -16.28 4.53
C GLU A 100 -8.12 -15.32 5.15
N ASP A 101 -7.66 -14.15 5.63
CA ASP A 101 -8.51 -13.11 6.22
C ASP A 101 -9.63 -12.66 5.27
N ILE A 102 -9.33 -12.47 3.98
CA ILE A 102 -10.34 -12.15 2.96
C ILE A 102 -11.36 -13.28 2.81
N GLY A 103 -10.92 -14.54 2.84
CA GLY A 103 -11.78 -15.72 2.80
C GLY A 103 -12.74 -15.78 4.00
N GLU A 104 -12.32 -15.27 5.14
CA GLU A 104 -13.14 -15.13 6.35
C GLU A 104 -14.05 -13.89 6.34
N GLY A 105 -13.92 -13.02 5.34
CA GLY A 105 -14.73 -11.81 5.17
C GLY A 105 -14.18 -10.59 5.91
N ALA A 106 -12.91 -10.59 6.30
CA ALA A 106 -12.27 -9.43 6.90
C ALA A 106 -12.12 -8.28 5.90
N LEU A 107 -12.29 -7.04 6.39
CA LEU A 107 -12.11 -5.82 5.62
C LEU A 107 -11.01 -4.98 6.27
N PHE A 108 -10.04 -4.56 5.46
CA PHE A 108 -8.89 -3.78 5.93
C PHE A 108 -8.85 -2.43 5.22
N GLY A 109 -9.04 -1.35 5.99
CA GLY A 109 -8.86 0.00 5.47
C GLY A 109 -7.41 0.22 5.06
N GLY A 110 -7.18 0.82 3.89
CA GLY A 110 -5.82 1.16 3.40
C GLY A 110 -5.09 0.04 2.63
N VAL A 111 -5.72 -1.13 2.44
CA VAL A 111 -5.19 -2.19 1.57
C VAL A 111 -5.61 -1.96 0.12
N VAL A 112 -4.63 -1.93 -0.77
CA VAL A 112 -4.83 -1.78 -2.22
C VAL A 112 -4.33 -3.05 -2.91
N LEU A 113 -5.21 -3.72 -3.64
CA LEU A 113 -4.86 -4.93 -4.40
C LEU A 113 -4.48 -4.55 -5.84
N HIS A 114 -3.43 -5.17 -6.37
CA HIS A 114 -3.18 -5.10 -7.80
C HIS A 114 -4.35 -5.72 -8.57
N SER A 115 -4.80 -5.14 -9.68
CA SER A 115 -6.07 -5.51 -10.31
C SER A 115 -6.13 -6.99 -10.73
N ALA A 116 -4.99 -7.58 -11.08
CA ALA A 116 -4.89 -9.02 -11.35
C ALA A 116 -5.20 -9.87 -10.11
N GLN A 117 -4.70 -9.47 -8.93
CA GLN A 117 -4.94 -10.18 -7.67
C GLN A 117 -6.36 -9.97 -7.17
N TRP A 118 -6.87 -8.73 -7.23
CA TRP A 118 -8.26 -8.43 -6.86
C TRP A 118 -9.25 -9.30 -7.65
N LYS A 119 -9.05 -9.43 -8.96
CA LYS A 119 -9.87 -10.31 -9.82
C LYS A 119 -9.69 -11.79 -9.46
N ALA A 120 -8.45 -12.23 -9.22
CA ALA A 120 -8.16 -13.61 -8.85
C ALA A 120 -8.82 -14.03 -7.53
N LEU A 121 -8.97 -13.10 -6.59
CA LEU A 121 -9.65 -13.29 -5.30
C LEU A 121 -11.18 -13.14 -5.36
N GLY A 122 -11.76 -13.03 -6.56
CA GLY A 122 -13.22 -12.91 -6.71
C GLY A 122 -13.77 -11.51 -6.46
N ALA A 123 -12.95 -10.48 -6.61
CA ALA A 123 -13.34 -9.07 -6.46
C ALA A 123 -13.98 -8.75 -5.09
N PRO A 124 -13.28 -9.04 -3.98
CA PRO A 124 -13.83 -8.84 -2.64
C PRO A 124 -14.21 -7.36 -2.42
N PRO A 125 -15.38 -7.07 -1.81
CA PRO A 125 -15.79 -5.72 -1.48
C PRO A 125 -14.85 -5.13 -0.41
N GLY A 126 -14.70 -3.81 -0.39
CA GLY A 126 -13.85 -3.10 0.58
C GLY A 126 -12.36 -3.06 0.23
N PHE A 127 -11.93 -3.74 -0.84
CA PHE A 127 -10.60 -3.59 -1.42
C PHE A 127 -10.68 -2.77 -2.71
N ALA A 128 -9.83 -1.75 -2.84
CA ALA A 128 -9.74 -0.98 -4.08
C ALA A 128 -8.81 -1.69 -5.09
N PRO A 129 -9.28 -2.04 -6.30
CA PRO A 129 -8.38 -2.49 -7.35
C PRO A 129 -7.55 -1.32 -7.88
N LEU A 130 -6.30 -1.62 -8.22
CA LEU A 130 -5.46 -0.67 -8.95
C LEU A 130 -6.13 -0.26 -10.27
N GLY A 131 -6.23 1.06 -10.53
CA GLY A 131 -6.80 1.61 -11.76
C GLY A 131 -8.27 2.05 -11.69
N ASP A 132 -8.97 1.84 -10.57
CA ASP A 132 -10.37 2.25 -10.39
C ASP A 132 -10.53 3.31 -9.28
N HIS A 133 -9.44 3.95 -8.86
CA HIS A 133 -9.49 5.15 -8.01
C HIS A 133 -10.14 6.31 -8.78
N ARG A 134 -11.47 6.29 -8.84
CA ARG A 134 -12.23 7.54 -8.91
C ARG A 134 -11.98 8.22 -7.58
N VAL A 135 -11.20 9.29 -7.61
CA VAL A 135 -11.17 10.26 -6.53
C VAL A 135 -12.63 10.65 -6.29
N SER A 136 -13.23 10.16 -5.21
CA SER A 136 -14.46 10.75 -4.71
C SER A 136 -14.06 12.12 -4.22
N THR A 137 -14.08 13.11 -5.12
CA THR A 137 -14.13 14.51 -4.73
C THR A 137 -15.49 14.69 -4.06
N GLY A 138 -15.56 14.31 -2.79
CA GLY A 138 -16.66 14.64 -1.89
C GLY A 138 -16.67 16.14 -1.72
N ARG A 139 -17.31 16.82 -2.67
CA ARG A 139 -17.74 18.20 -2.54
C ARG A 139 -19.24 18.19 -2.78
N ASP A 140 -19.96 17.56 -1.85
CA ASP A 140 -21.40 17.75 -1.75
C ASP A 140 -21.67 18.83 -0.70
N THR A 141 -21.98 20.01 -1.25
CA THR A 141 -22.83 21.10 -0.76
C THR A 141 -22.64 21.64 0.65
#